data_AF-A0A392U4R6-F1
#
_entry.id   AF-A0A392U4R6-F1
#
_cell.length_a   1.000
_cell.length_b   1.000
_cell.length_c   1.000
_cell.angle_alpha   90.00
_cell.angle_beta   90.00
_cell.angle_gamma   90.00
#
_symmetry.space_group_name_H-M   'P 1'
#
loop_
_entity.id
_entity.type
_entity.pdbx_description
1 polymer ?
#
loop_
_entity_poly.entity_id
_entity_poly.type
_entity_poly.pdbx_seq_one_letter_code
_entity_poly.pdbx_strand_id
1 'polypeptide(L)' 'MVNFENLKANGFDIQLDAALQGWETYFDRLKGPVYPSLIKDFWKQAKVTTKEIKSH' A
#
# COMPACT_ATOMS: atom_id res chain seq x y z
N MET A 1 7.97 -2.22 -8.10
CA MET A 1 7.15 -3.39 -8.47
C MET A 1 6.41 -3.81 -7.22
N VAL A 2 5.13 -4.18 -7.29
CA VAL A 2 4.43 -4.66 -6.08
C VAL A 2 5.16 -5.91 -5.59
N ASN A 3 5.51 -5.91 -4.31
CA ASN A 3 6.21 -7.04 -3.71
C ASN A 3 5.17 -8.04 -3.18
N PHE A 4 4.70 -8.91 -4.08
CA PHE A 4 3.75 -9.96 -3.74
C PHE A 4 4.32 -10.97 -2.74
N GLU A 5 5.63 -11.19 -2.73
CA GLU A 5 6.29 -12.07 -1.76
C GLU A 5 6.18 -11.52 -0.33
N ASN A 6 6.36 -10.20 -0.16
CA ASN A 6 6.18 -9.53 1.13
C ASN A 6 4.70 -9.54 1.57
N LEU A 7 3.76 -9.32 0.65
CA LEU A 7 2.33 -9.43 0.95
C LEU A 7 1.97 -10.83 1.44
N LYS A 8 2.44 -11.86 0.73
CA LYS A 8 2.24 -13.26 1.09
C LYS A 8 2.86 -13.60 2.45
N ALA A 9 4.07 -13.11 2.73
CA ALA A 9 4.74 -13.28 4.03
C ALA A 9 3.96 -12.64 5.20
N ASN A 10 3.13 -11.62 4.93
CA ASN A 10 2.24 -10.99 5.91
C ASN A 10 0.81 -11.54 5.88
N GLY A 11 0.57 -12.67 5.21
CA GLY A 11 -0.73 -13.35 5.17
C GLY A 11 -1.69 -12.87 4.07
N PHE A 12 -1.23 -12.03 3.13
CA PHE A 12 -2.03 -11.56 2.01
C PHE A 12 -1.58 -12.23 0.70
N ASP A 13 -2.17 -13.39 0.37
CA ASP A 13 -1.91 -14.11 -0.89
C ASP A 13 -2.88 -13.67 -2.00
N ILE A 14 -2.76 -12.41 -2.43
CA ILE A 14 -3.68 -11.77 -3.40
C ILE A 14 -3.19 -11.82 -4.85
N GLN A 15 -2.06 -12.49 -5.10
CA GLN A 15 -1.40 -12.43 -6.41
C GLN A 15 -2.27 -13.02 -7.52
N LEU A 16 -2.92 -14.16 -7.26
CA LEU A 16 -3.81 -14.80 -8.23
C LEU A 16 -5.05 -13.96 -8.52
N ASP A 17 -5.67 -13.39 -7.48
CA ASP A 17 -6.85 -12.53 -7.63
C ASP A 17 -6.52 -11.25 -8.39
N ALA A 18 -5.36 -10.64 -8.10
CA ALA A 18 -4.88 -9.47 -8.80
C ALA A 18 -4.64 -9.74 -10.29
N ALA A 19 -4.09 -10.91 -10.63
CA ALA A 19 -3.90 -11.35 -12.01
C ALA A 19 -5.25 -11.57 -12.72
N LEU A 20 -6.17 -12.31 -12.09
CA LEU A 20 -7.50 -12.60 -12.66
C LEU A 20 -8.33 -11.34 -12.89
N GLN A 21 -8.22 -10.35 -12.01
CA GLN A 21 -8.93 -9.08 -12.15
C GLN A 21 -8.23 -8.09 -13.09
N GLY A 22 -7.05 -8.42 -13.62
CA GLY A 22 -6.28 -7.56 -14.53
C GLY A 22 -5.60 -6.37 -13.87
N TRP A 23 -5.40 -6.41 -12.54
CA TRP A 23 -4.82 -5.29 -11.77
C TRP A 23 -3.31 -5.18 -11.92
N GLU A 24 -2.63 -6.19 -12.47
CA GLU A 24 -1.17 -6.19 -12.64
C GLU A 24 -0.67 -4.94 -13.37
N THR A 25 -1.34 -4.56 -14.46
CA THR A 25 -1.01 -3.34 -15.24
C THR A 25 -1.43 -2.06 -14.54
N TYR A 26 -2.45 -2.11 -13.68
CA TYR A 26 -2.88 -0.95 -12.88
C TYR A 26 -1.85 -0.58 -11.82
N PHE A 27 -1.22 -1.58 -11.17
CA PHE A 27 -0.16 -1.34 -10.20
C PHE A 27 1.07 -0.65 -10.81
N ASP A 28 1.36 -0.92 -12.08
CA ASP A 28 2.40 -0.20 -12.81
C ASP A 28 2.03 1.26 -13.08
N ARG A 29 0.73 1.55 -13.29
CA ARG A 29 0.20 2.90 -13.45
C ARG A 29 0.13 3.69 -12.13
N LEU A 30 -0.05 3.00 -11.01
CA LEU A 30 0.04 3.57 -9.66
C LEU A 30 1.47 3.95 -9.25
N LYS A 31 2.49 3.63 -10.06
CA LYS A 31 3.83 4.21 -9.94
C LYS A 31 3.81 5.68 -10.36
N GLY A 32 3.03 6.49 -9.65
CA GLY A 32 3.14 7.94 -9.73
C GLY A 32 4.53 8.40 -9.28
N PRO A 33 4.92 9.64 -9.61
CA PRO A 33 6.14 10.22 -9.08
C PRO A 33 6.17 10.07 -7.55
N VAL A 34 7.20 9.40 -7.05
CA VAL A 34 7.49 9.39 -5.63
C VAL A 34 8.01 10.79 -5.29
N TYR A 35 7.42 11.42 -4.28
CA TYR A 35 7.85 12.73 -3.79
C TYR A 35 8.51 12.58 -2.41
N PRO A 36 9.81 12.21 -2.32
CA PRO A 36 10.47 11.96 -1.05
C PRO A 36 10.38 13.13 -0.07
N SER A 37 10.49 14.37 -0.58
CA SER A 37 10.37 15.59 0.24
C SER A 37 8.97 15.75 0.82
N LEU A 38 7.93 15.56 0.01
CA LEU A 38 6.53 15.62 0.46
C LEU A 38 6.25 14.55 1.52
N ILE A 39 6.69 13.31 1.29
CA ILE A 39 6.57 12.20 2.24
C ILE A 39 7.25 12.59 3.56
N LYS A 40 8.49 13.09 3.51
CA LYS A 40 9.25 13.50 4.68
C LYS A 40 8.55 14.61 5.46
N ASP A 41 8.01 15.61 4.78
CA ASP A 41 7.32 16.73 5.43
C ASP A 41 5.96 16.32 5.99
N PHE A 42 5.26 15.41 5.31
CA PHE A 42 4.03 14.78 5.81
C PHE A 42 4.28 14.01 7.11
N TRP A 43 5.30 13.14 7.13
CA TRP A 43 5.63 12.32 8.32
C TRP A 43 6.02 13.16 9.53
N LYS A 44 6.68 14.31 9.34
CA LYS A 44 6.97 15.24 10.46
C LYS A 44 5.70 15.78 11.14
N GLN A 45 4.61 15.88 10.39
CA GLN A 45 3.32 16.41 10.88
C GLN A 45 2.34 15.29 11.28
N ALA A 46 2.67 14.04 10.96
CA ALA A 46 1.81 12.90 11.27
C ALA A 46 1.74 12.67 12.79
N LYS A 47 0.53 12.49 13.31
CA LYS A 47 0.28 12.14 14.71
C LYS A 47 -0.30 10.74 14.79
N VAL A 48 0.35 9.86 15.55
CA VAL A 48 -0.18 8.53 15.84
C VAL A 48 -1.35 8.69 16.79
N THR A 49 -2.53 8.24 16.36
CA THR A 49 -3.73 8.20 17.22
C THR A 49 -3.93 6.77 17.68
N THR A 50 -3.81 6.51 18.98
CA THR A 50 -4.04 5.19 19.61
C THR A 50 -5.51 4.88 19.88
N LYS A 51 -6.45 5.66 19.32
CA LYS A 51 -7.87 5.35 19.46
C LYS A 51 -8.17 4.10 18.64
N GLU A 52 -8.47 3.01 19.34
CA GLU A 52 -9.12 1.84 18.76
C GLU A 52 -10.37 2.33 18.00
N ILE A 53 -10.35 2.17 16.68
CA ILE A 53 -11.54 2.37 15.86
C ILE A 53 -12.42 1.15 16.15
N LYS A 54 -13.28 1.25 17.17
CA LYS A 54 -14.37 0.29 17.35
C LYS A 54 -15.35 0.54 16.21
N SER A 55 -15.31 -0.30 15.18
CA SER A 55 -16.40 -0.40 14.22
C SER A 55 -17.67 -0.73 15.00
N HIS A 56 -18.67 0.15 14.92
CA HIS A 56 -20.05 -0.22 15.21
C HIS A 56 -20.60 -1.10 14.08
#